data_AF-A0A8J7XSQ2-F1
#
_entry.id   AF-A0A8J7XSQ2-F1
#
_cell.length_a   1.000
_cell.length_b   1.000
_cell.length_c   1.000
_cell.angle_alpha   90.00
_cell.angle_beta   90.00
_cell.angle_gamma   90.00
#
_symmetry.space_group_name_H-M   'P 1'
#
loop_
_entity.id
_entity.type
_entity.pdbx_description
1 polymer ?
#
loop_
_entity_poly.entity_id
_entity_poly.type
_entity_poly.pdbx_seq_one_letter_code
_entity_poly.pdbx_strand_id
1 'polypeptide(L)' 'MLNEIGEQSSEVTLENAEIIDFKTAKQVNNDLIDISRALQELPMRTEVGKEIKDRFMEVVIYELQKLEDSKVVF' A
#
# COMPACT_ATOMS: atom_id res chain seq x y z
N MET A 1 -41.57 19.42 10.04
CA MET A 1 -41.00 18.27 10.78
C MET A 1 -39.88 17.71 9.92
N LEU A 2 -38.66 17.71 10.45
CA LEU A 2 -37.46 17.16 9.80
C LEU A 2 -37.46 15.66 10.09
N ASN A 3 -37.71 14.83 9.08
CA ASN A 3 -37.50 13.39 9.20
C ASN A 3 -36.09 13.07 8.71
N GLU A 4 -35.27 12.75 9.71
CA GLU A 4 -34.02 11.99 9.71
C GLU A 4 -33.71 11.28 8.39
N ILE A 5 -32.74 11.84 7.65
CA ILE A 5 -31.98 11.09 6.65
C ILE A 5 -31.14 10.11 7.46
N GLY A 6 -31.57 8.85 7.48
CA GLY A 6 -30.78 7.75 8.01
C GLY A 6 -29.47 7.69 7.23
N GLU A 7 -28.39 8.07 7.91
CA GLU A 7 -27.02 7.85 7.48
C GLU A 7 -26.82 6.34 7.32
N GLN A 8 -27.03 5.84 6.10
CA GLN A 8 -26.52 4.53 5.70
C GLN A 8 -24.99 4.67 5.59
N SER A 9 -24.32 4.53 6.72
CA SER A 9 -22.92 4.18 6.78
C SER A 9 -22.81 2.79 6.14
N SER A 10 -22.39 2.75 4.88
CA SER A 10 -22.02 1.51 4.22
C SER A 10 -20.80 0.97 4.95
N GLU A 11 -21.06 0.04 5.87
CA GLU A 11 -20.06 -0.82 6.47
C GLU A 11 -19.34 -1.53 5.31
N VAL A 12 -18.11 -1.13 5.01
CA VAL A 12 -17.27 -1.85 4.05
C VAL A 12 -16.89 -3.16 4.72
N THR A 13 -17.69 -4.20 4.52
CA THR A 13 -17.35 -5.56 4.88
C THR A 13 -16.10 -5.96 4.11
N LEU A 14 -14.96 -6.06 4.79
CA LEU A 14 -13.68 -6.57 4.29
C LEU A 14 -13.76 -8.10 4.05
N GLU A 15 -14.77 -8.58 3.32
CA GLU A 15 -15.06 -10.01 3.17
C GLU A 15 -14.08 -10.78 2.27
N ASN A 16 -13.12 -10.10 1.64
CA ASN A 16 -12.12 -10.73 0.76
C ASN A 16 -10.68 -10.35 1.13
N ALA A 17 -10.32 -10.43 2.42
CA ALA A 17 -8.91 -10.51 2.77
C ALA A 17 -8.39 -11.86 2.28
N GLU A 18 -7.83 -11.89 1.07
CA GLU A 18 -7.12 -13.05 0.54
C GLU A 18 -6.05 -13.43 1.58
N ILE A 19 -6.16 -14.62 2.18
CA ILE A 19 -5.18 -15.09 3.15
C ILE A 19 -3.92 -15.42 2.36
N ILE A 20 -3.03 -14.44 2.26
CA ILE A 20 -1.70 -14.62 1.68
C ILE A 20 -0.89 -15.45 2.68
N ASP A 21 -0.31 -16.56 2.23
CA ASP A 21 0.55 -17.36 3.09
C ASP A 21 1.83 -16.60 3.49
N PHE A 22 2.42 -16.97 4.64
CA PHE A 22 3.58 -16.27 5.18
C PHE A 22 4.77 -16.19 4.21
N LYS A 23 5.02 -17.23 3.42
CA LYS A 23 6.13 -17.25 2.47
C LYS A 23 5.90 -16.23 1.36
N THR A 24 4.67 -16.19 0.85
CA THR A 24 4.25 -15.21 -0.17
C THR A 24 4.32 -13.79 0.38
N ALA A 25 3.82 -13.53 1.60
CA ALA A 25 3.90 -12.22 2.23
C ALA A 25 5.35 -11.76 2.44
N LYS A 26 6.24 -12.66 2.91
CA LYS A 26 7.67 -12.38 3.06
C LYS A 26 8.35 -12.07 1.72
N GLN A 27 7.97 -12.79 0.66
CA GLN A 27 8.50 -12.54 -0.68
C GLN A 27 8.07 -11.16 -1.19
N VAL A 28 6.78 -10.82 -1.11
CA VAL A 28 6.25 -9.51 -1.50
C VAL A 28 6.93 -8.39 -0.72
N ASN A 29 7.13 -8.55 0.58
CA ASN A 29 7.85 -7.58 1.40
C ASN A 29 9.28 -7.33 0.91
N ASN A 30 10.02 -8.40 0.61
CA ASN A 30 11.39 -8.27 0.08
C ASN A 30 11.41 -7.61 -1.30
N ASP A 31 10.49 -8.00 -2.18
CA ASP A 31 10.36 -7.43 -3.52
C ASP A 31 10.06 -5.92 -3.45
N LEU A 32 9.16 -5.49 -2.56
CA LEU A 32 8.86 -4.08 -2.34
C LEU A 32 10.04 -3.29 -1.76
N ILE A 33 10.83 -3.88 -0.85
CA ILE A 33 12.06 -3.27 -0.34
C ILE A 33 13.07 -3.06 -1.48
N ASP A 34 13.24 -4.06 -2.35
CA ASP A 34 14.18 -3.97 -3.46
C ASP A 34 13.72 -2.95 -4.52
N ILE A 35 12.42 -2.88 -4.79
CA ILE A 35 11.83 -1.82 -5.63
C ILE A 35 12.09 -0.44 -5.01
N SER A 36 11.84 -0.27 -3.71
CA SER A 36 12.10 0.99 -3.01
C SER A 36 13.55 1.44 -3.14
N ARG A 37 14.52 0.53 -2.97
CA ARG A 37 15.95 0.82 -3.15
C ARG A 37 16.26 1.24 -4.59
N ALA A 38 15.76 0.49 -5.57
CA ALA A 38 15.98 0.79 -6.98
C ALA A 38 15.43 2.20 -7.35
N LEU A 39 14.27 2.58 -6.81
CA LEU A 39 13.69 3.91 -7.03
C LEU A 39 14.49 5.03 -6.36
N GLN A 40 15.05 4.79 -5.18
CA GLN A 40 15.91 5.76 -4.50
C GLN A 40 17.16 6.06 -5.33
N GLU A 41 17.76 5.02 -5.92
CA GLU A 41 18.96 5.13 -6.75
C GLU A 41 18.69 5.69 -8.15
N LEU A 42 17.44 5.62 -8.64
CA LEU A 42 17.09 6.05 -9.99
C LEU A 42 17.14 7.60 -10.13
N PRO A 43 18.10 8.14 -10.91
CA PRO A 43 18.22 9.58 -11.08
C PRO A 43 17.19 10.09 -12.10
N MET A 44 16.38 11.06 -11.68
CA MET A 44 15.39 11.69 -12.56
C MET A 44 15.98 12.93 -13.22
N ARG A 45 15.83 13.01 -14.54
CA ARG A 45 16.33 14.13 -15.35
C ARG A 45 15.29 15.22 -15.59
N THR A 46 14.02 14.95 -15.26
CA THR A 46 12.89 15.85 -15.48
C THR A 46 12.04 15.95 -14.21
N GLU A 47 11.36 17.08 -14.03
CA GLU A 47 10.41 17.28 -12.93
C GLU A 47 9.25 16.28 -12.99
N VAL A 48 8.72 16.02 -14.19
CA VAL A 48 7.66 15.01 -14.40
C VAL A 48 8.15 13.62 -14.01
N GLY A 49 9.39 13.26 -14.36
CA GLY A 49 9.97 11.98 -13.96
C GLY A 49 10.13 11.87 -12.45
N LYS A 50 10.51 12.96 -11.78
CA LYS A 50 10.58 13.04 -10.33
C LYS A 50 9.19 12.87 -9.69
N GLU A 51 8.18 13.55 -10.18
CA GLU A 51 6.82 13.43 -9.64
C GLU A 51 6.25 12.01 -9.79
N ILE A 52 6.48 11.36 -10.94
CA ILE A 52 6.10 9.96 -11.14
C ILE A 52 6.82 9.05 -10.14
N LYS A 53 8.13 9.28 -9.94
CA LYS A 53 8.94 8.53 -8.98
C LYS A 53 8.42 8.68 -7.55
N ASP A 54 8.15 9.92 -7.15
CA ASP A 54 7.70 10.25 -5.79
C ASP A 54 6.34 9.59 -5.50
N ARG A 55 5.38 9.69 -6.43
CA ARG A 55 4.07 9.00 -6.31
C ARG A 55 4.20 7.48 -6.26
N PHE A 56 5.10 6.89 -7.03
CA PHE A 56 5.30 5.45 -7.01
C PHE A 56 5.98 5.00 -5.70
N MET A 57 6.92 5.79 -5.16
CA MET A 57 7.49 5.53 -3.83
C MET A 57 6.44 5.62 -2.72
N GLU A 58 5.49 6.56 -2.79
CA GLU A 58 4.38 6.65 -1.83
C GLU A 58 3.56 5.36 -1.78
N VAL A 59 3.23 4.78 -2.95
CA VAL A 59 2.50 3.52 -3.04
C VAL A 59 3.32 2.37 -2.42
N VAL A 60 4.61 2.27 -2.75
CA VAL A 60 5.49 1.22 -2.22
C VAL A 60 5.61 1.32 -0.69
N ILE A 61 5.77 2.54 -0.15
CA ILE A 61 5.84 2.77 1.30
C ILE A 61 4.53 2.38 1.98
N TYR A 62 3.40 2.76 1.39
CA TYR A 62 2.08 2.41 1.93
C TYR A 62 1.85 0.90 2.00
N GLU A 63 2.22 0.15 0.96
CA GLU A 63 2.08 -1.31 0.96
C GLU A 63 3.04 -1.99 1.95
N LEU A 64 4.27 -1.48 2.11
CA LEU A 64 5.19 -1.97 3.14
C LEU A 64 4.63 -1.76 4.55
N GLN A 65 4.06 -0.58 4.83
CA GLN A 65 3.41 -0.29 6.12
C GLN A 65 2.23 -1.22 6.38
N LYS A 66 1.41 -1.49 5.37
CA LYS A 66 0.31 -2.46 5.49
C LYS A 66 0.79 -3.87 5.83
N LEU A 67 1.87 -4.33 5.21
CA LEU A 67 2.46 -5.63 5.51
C LEU A 67 3.00 -5.67 6.95
N GLU A 68 3.64 -4.61 7.42
CA GLU A 68 4.08 -4.47 8.82
C GLU A 68 2.91 -4.49 9.81
N ASP A 69 1.87 -3.68 9.54
CA ASP A 69 0.68 -3.55 10.39
C ASP A 69 -0.19 -4.82 10.39
N SER A 70 -0.16 -5.61 9.32
CA SER A 70 -0.94 -6.84 9.19
C SER A 70 -0.52 -7.95 10.15
N LYS A 71 0.52 -7.73 10.98
CA LYS A 71 1.07 -8.71 11.93
C LYS A 71 1.40 -10.04 11.26
N VAL A 72 1.84 -10.02 10.00
CA VAL A 72 2.61 -11.12 9.44
C VAL A 72 3.91 -11.17 10.24
N VAL A 73 3.89 -11.96 11.32
CA VAL A 73 4.98 -12.09 12.29
C VAL A 73 6.22 -12.60 11.57
N PHE A 74 7.21 -11.73 11.37
CA PHE A 74 8.53 -12.06 10.83
C PHE A 74 9.29 -13.09 11.66
#